data_AF-A0A967SD41-F1
#
_entry.id   AF-A0A967SD41-F1
#
_cell.length_a   1.000
_cell.length_b   1.000
_cell.length_c   1.000
_cell.angle_alpha   90.00
_cell.angle_beta   90.00
_cell.angle_gamma   90.00
#
_symmetry.space_group_name_H-M   'P 1'
#
loop_
_entity.id
_entity.type
_entity.pdbx_description
1 polymer ?
#
loop_
_entity_poly.entity_id
_entity_poly.type
_entity_poly.pdbx_seq_one_letter_code
_entity_poly.pdbx_strand_id
1 'polypeptide(L)'
;MAAAAVALPPIIQGGMGVGVSNWVLARAVSLRGQLGVVSGTGIDNVFARRLQDGDVGGHLRRAMDAFPFRETVEDALAKYFRPDGRGEDDPYLGVPMFRQVVSTARERLTMLASFCEVWLAKEGHDGLVGMNLLTKVQMPNLPTLYGAMLAGVDYVLMGAGIPKEIPGVLDRFAEGVKATLKLDVEDAERGERHELSLDPADHPSPEPLPRPKFLAIVSSHTLAAMLARKATGHVDGFVVEGSVAGGHNAPPRGGGTL
;
A
#
# COMPACT_ATOMS: atom_id res chain seq x y z
N MET A 1 -17.84 -8.45 28.60
CA MET A 1 -17.00 -7.28 28.94
C MET A 1 -17.01 -6.36 27.73
N ALA A 2 -17.45 -5.11 27.87
CA ALA A 2 -17.39 -4.15 26.78
C ALA A 2 -15.92 -3.89 26.45
N ALA A 3 -15.51 -4.15 25.21
CA ALA A 3 -14.18 -3.76 24.73
C ALA A 3 -14.05 -2.26 24.95
N ALA A 4 -13.07 -1.84 25.76
CA ALA A 4 -12.75 -0.43 25.93
C ALA A 4 -12.53 0.15 24.53
N ALA A 5 -13.28 1.20 24.18
CA ALA A 5 -13.11 1.88 22.91
C ALA A 5 -11.66 2.38 22.84
N VAL A 6 -10.84 1.72 22.04
CA VAL A 6 -9.46 2.16 21.80
C VAL A 6 -9.57 3.56 21.20
N ALA A 7 -9.08 4.56 21.94
CA ALA A 7 -9.07 5.94 21.48
C ALA A 7 -8.30 6.01 20.16
N LEU A 8 -8.86 6.69 19.16
CA LEU A 8 -8.18 6.87 17.87
C LEU A 8 -6.87 7.64 18.08
N PRO A 9 -5.79 7.33 17.33
CA PRO A 9 -4.54 8.06 17.43
C PRO A 9 -4.76 9.51 16.99
N PRO A 10 -4.43 10.52 17.82
CA PRO A 10 -4.65 11.93 17.49
C PRO A 10 -3.71 12.44 16.40
N ILE A 11 -2.58 11.76 16.16
CA ILE A 11 -1.60 12.11 15.13
C ILE A 11 -1.51 10.99 14.10
N ILE A 12 -1.61 11.38 12.83
CA ILE A 12 -1.31 10.54 11.67
C ILE A 12 -0.08 11.12 10.99
N GLN A 13 1.00 10.34 10.89
CA GLN A 13 2.14 10.72 10.07
C GLN A 13 1.76 10.60 8.59
N GLY A 14 1.97 11.64 7.78
CA GLY A 14 1.62 11.61 6.36
C GLY A 14 2.49 10.65 5.55
N GLY A 15 1.91 9.83 4.68
CA GLY A 15 2.64 8.88 3.84
C GLY A 15 3.25 9.54 2.60
N MET A 16 4.48 10.02 2.70
CA MET A 16 5.15 10.85 1.69
C MET A 16 5.97 10.01 0.70
N GLY A 17 5.82 10.31 -0.59
CA GLY A 17 6.77 10.03 -1.67
C GLY A 17 7.27 8.58 -1.80
N VAL A 18 8.29 8.38 -2.63
CA VAL A 18 8.97 7.07 -2.76
C VAL A 18 10.09 7.01 -1.72
N GLY A 19 9.99 6.09 -0.76
CA GLY A 19 11.04 5.84 0.23
C GLY A 19 11.23 6.88 1.35
N VAL A 20 10.48 8.00 1.33
CA VAL A 20 10.54 9.04 2.38
C VAL A 20 9.85 8.54 3.65
N SER A 21 8.58 8.14 3.54
CA SER A 21 7.85 7.48 4.63
C SER A 21 8.14 5.98 4.62
N ASN A 22 9.33 5.61 5.07
CA ASN A 22 9.75 4.21 5.19
C ASN A 22 9.37 3.61 6.56
N TRP A 23 9.60 2.30 6.70
CA TRP A 23 9.29 1.54 7.91
C TRP A 23 9.96 2.10 9.17
N VAL A 24 11.15 2.72 9.08
CA VAL A 24 11.85 3.29 10.26
C VAL A 24 11.06 4.45 10.84
N LEU A 25 10.61 5.38 9.98
CA LEU A 25 9.80 6.51 10.41
C LEU A 25 8.43 6.05 10.91
N ALA A 26 7.76 5.17 10.17
CA ALA A 26 6.45 4.65 10.56
C ALA A 26 6.52 3.92 11.91
N ARG A 27 7.54 3.08 12.13
CA ARG A 27 7.79 2.40 13.40
C ARG A 27 8.03 3.39 14.53
N ALA A 28 8.87 4.40 14.31
CA ALA A 28 9.17 5.41 15.33
C ALA A 28 7.91 6.18 15.78
N VAL A 29 7.01 6.49 14.85
CA VAL A 29 5.72 7.14 15.15
C VAL A 29 4.79 6.18 15.90
N SER A 30 4.71 4.92 15.45
CA SER A 30 3.87 3.88 16.06
C SER A 30 4.26 3.60 17.52
N LEU A 31 5.56 3.55 17.81
CA LEU A 31 6.09 3.41 19.17
C LEU A 31 5.75 4.58 20.10
N ARG A 32 5.33 5.73 19.55
CA ARG A 32 4.85 6.89 20.31
C ARG A 32 3.33 6.89 20.48
N GLY A 33 2.66 5.77 20.14
CA GLY A 33 1.21 5.60 20.26
C GLY A 33 0.41 6.37 19.22
N GLN A 34 1.05 6.77 18.11
CA GLN A 34 0.42 7.50 17.00
C GLN A 34 0.35 6.60 15.76
N LEU A 35 -0.39 6.99 14.72
CA LEU A 35 -0.45 6.22 13.48
C LEU A 35 0.78 6.49 12.62
N GLY A 36 1.71 5.53 12.57
CA GLY A 36 2.82 5.52 11.62
C GLY A 36 2.36 5.03 10.25
N VAL A 37 2.79 5.67 9.17
CA VAL A 37 2.30 5.36 7.82
C VAL A 37 3.47 5.15 6.86
N VAL A 38 3.56 3.96 6.27
CA VAL A 38 4.52 3.68 5.19
C VAL A 38 3.96 4.12 3.83
N SER A 39 4.81 4.48 2.89
CA SER A 39 4.39 4.76 1.51
C SER A 39 4.47 3.51 0.64
N GLY A 40 3.37 3.15 -0.02
CA GLY A 40 3.32 2.09 -1.02
C GLY A 40 3.81 2.52 -2.41
N THR A 41 4.12 3.80 -2.62
CA THR A 41 4.49 4.32 -3.96
C THR A 41 5.87 3.82 -4.36
N GLY A 42 5.95 3.08 -5.46
CA GLY A 42 7.22 2.54 -5.98
C GLY A 42 7.93 1.58 -5.03
N ILE A 43 7.18 0.96 -4.12
CA ILE A 43 7.70 0.14 -3.02
C ILE A 43 8.52 -1.06 -3.50
N ASP A 44 8.13 -1.65 -4.62
CA ASP A 44 8.83 -2.74 -5.30
C ASP A 44 10.24 -2.36 -5.78
N ASN A 45 10.40 -1.16 -6.32
CA ASN A 45 11.69 -0.63 -6.74
C ASN A 45 12.56 -0.32 -5.53
N VAL A 46 11.99 0.30 -4.48
CA VAL A 46 12.73 0.55 -3.23
C VAL A 46 13.22 -0.76 -2.63
N PHE A 47 12.35 -1.77 -2.56
CA PHE A 47 12.66 -3.11 -2.07
C PHE A 47 13.79 -3.77 -2.89
N ALA A 48 13.65 -3.83 -4.21
CA ALA A 48 14.66 -4.45 -5.07
C ALA A 48 16.01 -3.73 -5.00
N ARG A 49 16.01 -2.40 -4.85
CA ARG A 49 17.26 -1.62 -4.70
C ARG A 49 17.94 -1.90 -3.37
N ARG A 50 17.19 -1.94 -2.25
CA ARG A 50 17.74 -2.28 -0.93
C ARG A 50 18.37 -3.67 -0.88
N LEU A 51 17.80 -4.66 -1.59
CA LEU A 51 18.43 -5.98 -1.72
C LEU A 51 19.73 -5.94 -2.54
N GLN A 52 19.76 -5.13 -3.59
CA GLN A 52 20.95 -4.94 -4.41
C GLN A 52 22.05 -4.17 -3.68
N ASP A 53 21.69 -3.30 -2.74
CA ASP A 53 22.62 -2.64 -1.82
C ASP A 53 23.03 -3.56 -0.65
N GLY A 54 22.67 -4.84 -0.71
CA GLY A 54 23.11 -5.88 0.22
C GLY A 54 22.29 -6.01 1.49
N ASP A 55 21.08 -5.44 1.51
CA ASP A 55 20.19 -5.51 2.66
C ASP A 55 20.93 -5.13 3.95
N VAL A 56 21.49 -3.91 3.97
CA VAL A 56 22.28 -3.41 5.09
C VAL A 56 21.48 -3.56 6.40
N GLY A 57 22.05 -4.29 7.36
CA GLY A 57 21.39 -4.62 8.63
C GLY A 57 20.48 -5.86 8.60
N GLY A 58 20.37 -6.54 7.46
CA GLY A 58 19.61 -7.78 7.30
C GLY A 58 18.10 -7.61 7.52
N HIS A 59 17.57 -6.41 7.31
CA HIS A 59 16.18 -6.08 7.66
C HIS A 59 15.17 -6.72 6.71
N LEU A 60 15.39 -6.65 5.40
CA LEU A 60 14.48 -7.24 4.43
C LEU A 60 14.48 -8.75 4.54
N ARG A 61 15.65 -9.40 4.67
CA ARG A 61 15.71 -10.86 4.84
C ARG A 61 15.01 -11.33 6.11
N ARG A 62 15.16 -10.61 7.22
CA ARG A 62 14.41 -10.90 8.45
C ARG A 62 12.89 -10.80 8.26
N ALA A 63 12.41 -9.80 7.50
CA ALA A 63 10.99 -9.70 7.19
C ALA A 63 10.52 -10.80 6.23
N MET A 64 11.32 -11.15 5.22
CA MET A 64 11.06 -12.24 4.29
C MET A 64 10.91 -13.59 5.00
N ASP A 65 11.61 -13.81 6.12
CA ASP A 65 11.46 -15.03 6.93
C ASP A 65 10.04 -15.20 7.47
N ALA A 66 9.28 -14.10 7.62
CA ALA A 66 7.87 -14.13 8.01
C ALA A 66 6.89 -14.18 6.82
N PHE A 67 7.35 -14.00 5.58
CA PHE A 67 6.47 -14.00 4.40
C PHE A 67 5.99 -15.42 4.06
N PRO A 68 4.68 -15.62 3.78
CA PRO A 68 4.13 -16.96 3.55
C PRO A 68 4.58 -17.62 2.23
N PHE A 69 5.03 -16.86 1.22
CA PHE A 69 5.33 -17.44 -0.10
C PHE A 69 6.84 -17.65 -0.29
N ARG A 70 7.33 -18.81 0.15
CA ARG A 70 8.77 -19.13 0.17
C ARG A 70 9.44 -19.07 -1.21
N GLU A 71 8.78 -19.62 -2.24
CA GLU A 71 9.25 -19.52 -3.63
C GLU A 71 9.47 -18.07 -4.07
N THR A 72 8.60 -17.14 -3.65
CA THR A 72 8.75 -15.71 -4.00
C THR A 72 9.97 -15.08 -3.33
N VAL A 73 10.27 -15.48 -2.08
CA VAL A 73 11.46 -15.02 -1.37
C VAL A 73 12.72 -15.53 -2.06
N GLU A 74 12.76 -16.82 -2.40
CA GLU A 74 13.87 -17.45 -3.11
C GLU A 74 14.13 -16.77 -4.46
N ASP A 75 13.09 -16.55 -5.27
CA ASP A 75 13.16 -15.84 -6.54
C ASP A 75 13.68 -14.40 -6.38
N ALA A 76 13.17 -13.67 -5.39
CA ALA A 76 13.57 -12.29 -5.15
C ALA A 76 15.04 -12.18 -4.70
N LEU A 77 15.49 -13.07 -3.81
CA LEU A 77 16.87 -13.13 -3.35
C LEU A 77 17.81 -13.54 -4.48
N ALA A 78 17.48 -14.60 -5.22
CA ALA A 78 18.29 -15.06 -6.35
C ALA A 78 18.46 -13.97 -7.42
N LYS A 79 17.45 -13.13 -7.60
CA LYS A 79 17.46 -12.08 -8.64
C LYS A 79 18.07 -10.76 -8.20
N TYR A 80 17.82 -10.32 -6.97
CA TYR A 80 18.12 -8.95 -6.54
C TYR A 80 19.12 -8.86 -5.39
N PHE A 81 19.30 -9.89 -4.56
CA PHE A 81 20.18 -9.78 -3.41
C PHE A 81 21.66 -9.87 -3.82
N ARG A 82 22.46 -8.89 -3.37
CA ARG A 82 23.91 -8.88 -3.56
C ARG A 82 24.57 -8.80 -2.19
N PRO A 83 25.17 -9.88 -1.65
CA PRO A 83 25.68 -9.90 -0.27
C PRO A 83 26.66 -8.77 0.07
N ASP A 84 27.54 -8.41 -0.87
CA ASP A 84 28.53 -7.33 -0.72
C ASP A 84 27.99 -5.96 -1.17
N GLY A 85 26.71 -5.89 -1.51
CA GLY A 85 26.08 -4.73 -2.13
C GLY A 85 26.45 -4.55 -3.61
N ARG A 86 25.93 -3.47 -4.18
CA ARG A 86 26.20 -3.04 -5.55
C ARG A 86 27.50 -2.23 -5.56
N GLY A 87 28.35 -2.42 -6.58
CA GLY A 87 29.52 -1.56 -6.79
C GLY A 87 29.12 -0.10 -7.04
N GLU A 88 30.00 0.86 -6.76
CA GLU A 88 29.68 2.30 -6.82
C GLU A 88 29.03 2.71 -8.16
N ASP A 89 29.58 2.21 -9.28
CA ASP A 89 29.17 2.53 -10.66
C ASP A 89 28.15 1.56 -11.28
N ASP A 90 27.83 0.44 -10.62
CA ASP A 90 26.92 -0.56 -11.18
C ASP A 90 25.49 0.02 -11.27
N PRO A 91 24.75 -0.05 -12.38
CA PRO A 91 23.35 0.35 -12.37
C PRO A 91 22.50 -0.63 -11.55
N TYR A 92 21.39 -0.15 -10.98
CA TYR A 92 20.39 -1.04 -10.40
C TYR A 92 19.74 -1.88 -11.50
N LEU A 93 19.63 -3.18 -11.26
CA LEU A 93 18.72 -4.05 -11.99
C LEU A 93 17.29 -3.56 -11.77
N GLY A 94 16.62 -3.23 -12.87
CA GLY A 94 15.26 -2.74 -12.86
C GLY A 94 14.25 -3.82 -12.46
N VAL A 95 13.14 -3.37 -11.87
CA VAL A 95 11.94 -4.20 -11.73
C VAL A 95 11.13 -4.09 -13.02
N PRO A 96 10.62 -5.20 -13.60
CA PRO A 96 9.80 -5.13 -14.82
C PRO A 96 8.62 -4.17 -14.67
N MET A 97 8.37 -3.40 -15.73
CA MET A 97 7.22 -2.50 -15.82
C MET A 97 5.91 -3.28 -15.68
N PHE A 98 4.92 -2.64 -15.05
CA PHE A 98 3.58 -3.20 -15.00
C PHE A 98 2.95 -3.26 -16.39
N ARG A 99 2.11 -4.27 -16.59
CA ARG A 99 1.20 -4.43 -17.72
C ARG A 99 -0.21 -4.56 -17.14
N GLN A 100 -1.24 -4.36 -17.97
CA GLN A 100 -2.63 -4.55 -17.55
C GLN A 100 -2.84 -5.96 -16.97
N VAL A 101 -2.41 -6.99 -17.71
CA VAL A 101 -2.35 -8.35 -17.19
C VAL A 101 -1.01 -8.52 -16.47
N VAL A 102 -1.07 -8.54 -15.14
CA VAL A 102 0.11 -8.68 -14.28
C VAL A 102 0.50 -10.16 -14.21
N SER A 103 1.79 -10.46 -14.40
CA SER A 103 2.26 -11.83 -14.22
C SER A 103 2.30 -12.19 -12.73
N THR A 104 2.06 -13.45 -12.39
CA THR A 104 2.13 -13.96 -11.01
C THR A 104 3.44 -13.58 -10.32
N ALA A 105 4.58 -13.69 -11.01
CA ALA A 105 5.88 -13.30 -10.46
C ALA A 105 5.96 -11.80 -10.12
N ARG A 106 5.37 -10.94 -10.97
CA ARG A 106 5.37 -9.49 -10.73
C ARG A 106 4.44 -9.11 -9.58
N GLU A 107 3.30 -9.77 -9.52
CA GLU A 107 2.31 -9.62 -8.48
C GLU A 107 2.89 -10.00 -7.12
N ARG A 108 3.44 -11.21 -6.99
CA ARG A 108 4.07 -11.74 -5.78
C ARG A 108 5.27 -10.91 -5.32
N LEU A 109 6.13 -10.43 -6.24
CA LEU A 109 7.23 -9.52 -5.89
C LEU A 109 6.71 -8.23 -5.23
N THR A 110 5.60 -7.69 -5.74
CA THR A 110 4.99 -6.46 -5.21
C THR A 110 4.34 -6.71 -3.84
N MET A 111 3.67 -7.86 -3.67
CA MET A 111 3.15 -8.29 -2.38
C MET A 111 4.27 -8.42 -1.35
N LEU A 112 5.38 -9.08 -1.71
CA LEU A 112 6.54 -9.27 -0.84
C LEU A 112 7.16 -7.92 -0.43
N ALA A 113 7.33 -7.00 -1.37
CA ALA A 113 7.86 -5.66 -1.08
C ALA A 113 6.97 -4.91 -0.07
N SER A 114 5.66 -4.93 -0.30
CA SER A 114 4.65 -4.30 0.56
C SER A 114 4.62 -4.94 1.96
N PHE A 115 4.62 -6.27 2.01
CA PHE A 115 4.66 -7.04 3.23
C PHE A 115 5.88 -6.68 4.08
N CYS A 116 7.08 -6.67 3.49
CA CYS A 116 8.31 -6.39 4.23
C CYS A 116 8.28 -5.01 4.89
N GLU A 117 7.79 -3.98 4.19
CA GLU A 117 7.75 -2.62 4.72
C GLU A 117 6.79 -2.49 5.91
N VAL A 118 5.60 -3.10 5.82
CA VAL A 118 4.61 -3.10 6.92
C VAL A 118 5.08 -3.97 8.08
N TRP A 119 5.60 -5.17 7.80
CA TRP A 119 6.07 -6.10 8.83
C TRP A 119 7.19 -5.48 9.66
N LEU A 120 8.18 -4.85 9.01
CA LEU A 120 9.25 -4.13 9.70
C LEU A 120 8.73 -2.95 10.51
N ALA A 121 7.73 -2.24 10.00
CA ALA A 121 7.11 -1.13 10.72
C ALA A 121 6.36 -1.59 11.98
N LYS A 122 5.87 -2.83 12.02
CA LYS A 122 5.18 -3.44 13.17
C LYS A 122 6.08 -4.24 14.11
N GLU A 123 7.36 -4.42 13.77
CA GLU A 123 8.25 -5.34 14.46
C GLU A 123 8.41 -4.99 15.96
N GLY A 124 7.96 -5.91 16.82
CA GLY A 124 8.14 -5.86 18.27
C GLY A 124 7.24 -4.90 19.03
N HIS A 125 6.08 -4.51 18.48
CA HIS A 125 5.09 -3.69 19.20
C HIS A 125 3.65 -3.83 18.66
N ASP A 126 2.67 -3.42 19.45
CA ASP A 126 1.24 -3.42 19.08
C ASP A 126 0.72 -2.05 18.58
N GLY A 127 1.64 -1.11 18.32
CA GLY A 127 1.30 0.21 17.74
C GLY A 127 0.68 0.12 16.35
N LEU A 128 -0.12 1.13 15.99
CA LEU A 128 -0.88 1.18 14.73
C LEU A 128 0.01 1.59 13.56
N VAL A 129 -0.01 0.78 12.50
CA VAL A 129 0.71 1.02 11.24
C VAL A 129 -0.28 1.08 10.08
N GLY A 130 -0.16 2.14 9.28
CA GLY A 130 -0.90 2.32 8.06
C GLY A 130 -0.03 2.29 6.80
N MET A 131 -0.66 2.23 5.64
CA MET A 131 -0.03 2.39 4.34
C MET A 131 -0.76 3.44 3.51
N ASN A 132 0.00 4.36 2.90
CA ASN A 132 -0.53 5.32 1.93
C ASN A 132 -0.26 4.85 0.49
N LEU A 133 -1.30 4.88 -0.37
CA LEU A 133 -1.19 4.65 -1.80
C LEU A 133 -1.85 5.77 -2.61
N LEU A 134 -1.50 5.85 -3.90
CA LEU A 134 -2.04 6.85 -4.81
C LEU A 134 -3.07 6.21 -5.75
N THR A 135 -4.26 6.80 -5.81
CA THR A 135 -5.32 6.35 -6.74
C THR A 135 -4.85 6.41 -8.19
N LYS A 136 -4.03 7.41 -8.54
CA LYS A 136 -3.50 7.62 -9.89
C LYS A 136 -2.52 6.53 -10.37
N VAL A 137 -1.90 5.78 -9.46
CA VAL A 137 -0.95 4.72 -9.81
C VAL A 137 -1.67 3.36 -9.69
N GLN A 138 -2.60 3.10 -10.62
CA GLN A 138 -3.59 2.01 -10.48
C GLN A 138 -2.98 0.61 -10.50
N MET A 139 -2.07 0.33 -11.45
CA MET A 139 -1.57 -1.03 -11.73
C MET A 139 -0.98 -1.77 -10.51
N PRO A 140 -0.15 -1.17 -9.64
CA PRO A 140 0.39 -1.85 -8.47
C PRO A 140 -0.58 -1.96 -7.28
N ASN A 141 -1.72 -1.27 -7.28
CA ASN A 141 -2.52 -1.11 -6.06
C ASN A 141 -3.02 -2.45 -5.49
N LEU A 142 -3.60 -3.33 -6.31
CA LEU A 142 -4.11 -4.62 -5.84
C LEU A 142 -3.04 -5.47 -5.12
N PRO A 143 -1.88 -5.80 -5.73
CA PRO A 143 -0.87 -6.60 -5.03
C PRO A 143 -0.22 -5.87 -3.87
N THR A 144 -0.10 -4.54 -3.92
CA THR A 144 0.47 -3.77 -2.81
C THR A 144 -0.46 -3.82 -1.60
N LEU A 145 -1.77 -3.63 -1.79
CA LEU A 145 -2.79 -3.74 -0.74
C LEU A 145 -2.80 -5.15 -0.13
N TYR A 146 -2.82 -6.19 -0.96
CA TYR A 146 -2.83 -7.56 -0.47
C TYR A 146 -1.57 -7.90 0.34
N GLY A 147 -0.39 -7.51 -0.15
CA GLY A 147 0.87 -7.68 0.59
C GLY A 147 0.89 -6.96 1.95
N ALA A 148 0.31 -5.76 2.04
CA ALA A 148 0.19 -5.02 3.29
C ALA A 148 -0.78 -5.71 4.26
N MET A 149 -1.89 -6.26 3.76
CA MET A 149 -2.86 -7.02 4.55
C MET A 149 -2.26 -8.32 5.09
N LEU A 150 -1.45 -9.03 4.30
CA LEU A 150 -0.70 -10.21 4.77
C LEU A 150 0.23 -9.87 5.95
N ALA A 151 0.77 -8.65 6.00
CA ALA A 151 1.60 -8.17 7.11
C ALA A 151 0.77 -7.56 8.27
N GLY A 152 -0.57 -7.59 8.19
CA GLY A 152 -1.45 -7.08 9.23
C GLY A 152 -1.48 -5.55 9.32
N VAL A 153 -1.45 -4.83 8.20
CA VAL A 153 -1.64 -3.37 8.19
C VAL A 153 -2.96 -2.98 8.88
N ASP A 154 -2.95 -1.91 9.67
CA ASP A 154 -4.12 -1.46 10.44
C ASP A 154 -4.97 -0.44 9.66
N TYR A 155 -4.32 0.39 8.84
CA TYR A 155 -4.95 1.46 8.07
C TYR A 155 -4.46 1.49 6.62
N VAL A 156 -5.38 1.76 5.70
CA VAL A 156 -5.07 2.12 4.31
C VAL A 156 -5.54 3.53 4.07
N LEU A 157 -4.62 4.38 3.61
CA LEU A 157 -4.87 5.77 3.27
C LEU A 157 -4.71 5.93 1.76
N MET A 158 -5.65 6.58 1.09
CA MET A 158 -5.53 6.82 -0.36
C MET A 158 -6.06 8.18 -0.78
N GLY A 159 -5.26 8.86 -1.61
CA GLY A 159 -5.56 10.15 -2.21
C GLY A 159 -5.20 10.20 -3.69
N ALA A 160 -4.89 11.41 -4.19
CA ALA A 160 -4.48 11.66 -5.58
C ALA A 160 -5.44 11.06 -6.64
N GLY A 161 -6.74 11.18 -6.38
CA GLY A 161 -7.82 10.66 -7.21
C GLY A 161 -9.05 10.33 -6.36
N ILE A 162 -9.98 9.54 -6.91
CA ILE A 162 -11.21 9.14 -6.23
C ILE A 162 -11.17 7.62 -5.98
N PRO A 163 -10.74 7.15 -4.79
CA PRO A 163 -10.52 5.73 -4.50
C PRO A 163 -11.83 5.00 -4.15
N LYS A 164 -12.91 5.22 -4.89
CA LYS A 164 -14.24 4.70 -4.54
C LYS A 164 -14.31 3.17 -4.53
N GLU A 165 -13.46 2.47 -5.28
CA GLU A 165 -13.50 1.01 -5.40
C GLU A 165 -12.64 0.31 -4.33
N ILE A 166 -11.73 1.05 -3.69
CA ILE A 166 -10.73 0.49 -2.78
C ILE A 166 -11.35 -0.12 -1.51
N PRO A 167 -12.34 0.48 -0.83
CA PRO A 167 -12.85 -0.14 0.38
C PRO A 167 -13.50 -1.50 0.09
N GLY A 168 -14.18 -1.66 -1.05
CA GLY A 168 -14.67 -2.96 -1.49
C GLY A 168 -13.58 -3.95 -1.88
N VAL A 169 -12.43 -3.48 -2.40
CA VAL A 169 -11.24 -4.35 -2.57
C VAL A 169 -10.76 -4.89 -1.23
N LEU A 170 -10.67 -4.04 -0.20
CA LEU A 170 -10.24 -4.44 1.14
C LEU A 170 -11.20 -5.45 1.76
N ASP A 171 -12.51 -5.24 1.60
CA ASP A 171 -13.55 -6.17 2.05
C ASP A 171 -13.36 -7.56 1.40
N ARG A 172 -13.17 -7.57 0.07
CA ARG A 172 -13.01 -8.82 -0.70
C ARG A 172 -11.72 -9.57 -0.36
N PHE A 173 -10.61 -8.87 -0.18
CA PHE A 173 -9.37 -9.49 0.28
C PHE A 173 -9.47 -10.03 1.70
N ALA A 174 -10.18 -9.35 2.61
CA ALA A 174 -10.44 -9.86 3.95
C ALA A 174 -11.27 -11.16 3.93
N GLU A 175 -12.20 -11.26 2.98
CA GLU A 175 -13.00 -12.47 2.72
C GLU A 175 -12.25 -13.55 1.91
N GLY A 176 -11.02 -13.27 1.47
CA GLY A 176 -10.22 -14.21 0.68
C GLY A 176 -10.75 -14.44 -0.75
N VAL A 177 -11.48 -13.48 -1.32
CA VAL A 177 -12.06 -13.58 -2.66
C VAL A 177 -11.47 -12.57 -3.64
N LYS A 178 -11.46 -12.94 -4.93
CA LYS A 178 -10.97 -12.12 -6.05
C LYS A 178 -11.45 -10.67 -5.99
N ALA A 179 -10.54 -9.70 -6.03
CA ALA A 179 -10.89 -8.29 -6.19
C ALA A 179 -10.59 -7.79 -7.61
N THR A 180 -11.35 -6.80 -8.06
CA THR A 180 -11.13 -6.11 -9.34
C THR A 180 -11.10 -4.60 -9.14
N LEU A 181 -10.37 -3.91 -10.01
CA LEU A 181 -10.37 -2.46 -10.11
C LEU A 181 -10.50 -2.05 -11.56
N LYS A 182 -11.35 -1.06 -11.85
CA LYS A 182 -11.31 -0.40 -13.15
C LYS A 182 -9.91 0.18 -13.40
N LEU A 183 -9.38 -0.08 -14.60
CA LEU A 183 -8.20 0.60 -15.14
C LEU A 183 -8.65 1.74 -16.04
N ASP A 184 -8.20 2.96 -15.76
CA ASP A 184 -8.44 4.09 -16.65
C ASP A 184 -7.39 4.07 -17.78
N VAL A 185 -7.87 4.06 -19.02
CA VAL A 185 -7.05 4.04 -20.24
C VAL A 185 -7.41 5.28 -21.05
N GLU A 186 -6.38 6.04 -21.44
CA GLU A 186 -6.53 7.19 -22.31
C GLU A 186 -7.00 6.74 -23.70
N ASP A 187 -7.90 7.50 -24.31
CA ASP A 187 -8.51 7.20 -25.62
C ASP A 187 -9.29 5.87 -25.72
N ALA A 188 -9.67 5.26 -24.58
CA ALA A 188 -10.52 4.06 -24.58
C ALA A 188 -11.86 4.30 -25.28
N GLU A 189 -12.31 3.34 -26.07
CA GLU A 189 -13.56 3.47 -26.81
C GLU A 189 -14.78 3.49 -25.88
N ARG A 190 -15.87 4.12 -26.31
CA ARG A 190 -17.10 4.20 -25.51
C ARG A 190 -17.67 2.79 -25.29
N GLY A 191 -17.58 2.30 -24.05
CA GLY A 191 -18.07 0.99 -23.66
C GLY A 191 -16.96 -0.04 -23.43
N GLU A 192 -15.73 0.28 -23.82
CA GLU A 192 -14.55 -0.51 -23.51
C GLU A 192 -14.26 -0.46 -22.00
N ARG A 193 -14.02 -1.63 -21.41
CA ARG A 193 -13.73 -1.76 -19.98
C ARG A 193 -12.41 -2.49 -19.80
N HIS A 194 -11.45 -1.80 -19.22
CA HIS A 194 -10.21 -2.39 -18.76
C HIS A 194 -10.28 -2.57 -17.26
N GLU A 195 -9.86 -3.73 -16.79
CA GLU A 195 -9.84 -4.07 -15.38
C GLU A 195 -8.48 -4.66 -15.00
N LEU A 196 -8.11 -4.41 -13.75
CA LEU A 196 -7.08 -5.12 -13.01
C LEU A 196 -7.76 -6.13 -12.11
N SER A 197 -7.11 -7.26 -11.84
CA SER A 197 -7.65 -8.25 -10.92
C SER A 197 -6.54 -8.97 -10.16
N LEU A 198 -6.86 -9.39 -8.94
CA LEU A 198 -6.02 -10.24 -8.10
C LEU A 198 -6.93 -11.21 -7.35
N ASP A 199 -6.58 -12.49 -7.32
CA ASP A 199 -7.29 -13.51 -6.58
C ASP A 199 -6.44 -14.07 -5.44
N PRO A 200 -6.81 -13.84 -4.16
CA PRO A 200 -6.16 -14.48 -3.03
C PRO A 200 -6.03 -16.01 -3.17
N ALA A 201 -6.98 -16.66 -3.85
CA ALA A 201 -6.98 -18.10 -4.08
C ALA A 201 -5.85 -18.59 -4.99
N ASP A 202 -5.23 -17.71 -5.80
CA ASP A 202 -4.06 -18.02 -6.64
C ASP A 202 -2.75 -18.07 -5.82
N HIS A 203 -2.83 -17.91 -4.50
CA HIS A 203 -1.68 -17.84 -3.61
C HIS A 203 -1.80 -18.78 -2.40
N PRO A 204 -0.68 -19.24 -1.82
CA PRO A 204 -0.64 -20.24 -0.73
C PRO A 204 -1.34 -19.89 0.60
N SER A 205 -1.94 -18.71 0.78
CA SER A 205 -2.41 -18.25 2.09
C SER A 205 -3.93 -18.10 2.14
N PRO A 206 -4.67 -19.10 2.68
CA PRO A 206 -6.10 -18.99 2.93
C PRO A 206 -6.38 -18.90 4.44
N GLU A 207 -6.06 -17.77 5.06
CA GLU A 207 -6.68 -17.35 6.32
C GLU A 207 -7.39 -16.02 6.08
N PRO A 208 -8.62 -15.82 6.61
CA PRO A 208 -9.28 -14.54 6.54
C PRO A 208 -8.36 -13.45 7.10
N LEU A 209 -8.05 -12.45 6.28
CA LEU A 209 -7.19 -11.36 6.71
C LEU A 209 -8.01 -10.32 7.47
N PRO A 210 -7.47 -9.71 8.54
CA PRO A 210 -8.10 -8.56 9.15
C PRO A 210 -8.27 -7.46 8.11
N ARG A 211 -9.48 -6.93 8.00
CA ARG A 211 -9.77 -5.79 7.14
C ARG A 211 -9.18 -4.51 7.75
N PRO A 212 -8.23 -3.83 7.10
CA PRO A 212 -7.74 -2.55 7.59
C PRO A 212 -8.82 -1.47 7.50
N LYS A 213 -8.72 -0.45 8.37
CA LYS A 213 -9.56 0.74 8.24
C LYS A 213 -9.14 1.56 7.03
N PHE A 214 -10.11 2.11 6.30
CA PHE A 214 -9.85 2.92 5.12
C PHE A 214 -10.10 4.41 5.40
N LEU A 215 -9.07 5.22 5.18
CA LEU A 215 -9.14 6.68 5.26
C LEU A 215 -8.94 7.31 3.87
N ALA A 216 -9.96 7.96 3.34
CA ALA A 216 -9.83 8.68 2.08
C ALA A 216 -9.21 10.06 2.31
N ILE A 217 -8.18 10.39 1.54
CA ILE A 217 -7.59 11.74 1.52
C ILE A 217 -8.39 12.59 0.52
N VAL A 218 -9.00 13.67 1.00
CA VAL A 218 -9.93 14.51 0.24
C VAL A 218 -9.60 15.99 0.40
N SER A 219 -9.96 16.78 -0.61
CA SER A 219 -9.75 18.24 -0.61
C SER A 219 -11.03 19.05 -0.44
N SER A 220 -12.19 18.41 -0.25
CA SER A 220 -13.45 19.10 -0.02
C SER A 220 -14.49 18.21 0.67
N HIS A 221 -15.42 18.84 1.39
CA HIS A 221 -16.60 18.19 1.94
C HIS A 221 -17.44 17.46 0.88
N THR A 222 -17.60 18.04 -0.31
CA THR A 222 -18.37 17.43 -1.41
C THR A 222 -17.78 16.08 -1.85
N LEU A 223 -16.45 15.98 -1.94
CA LEU A 223 -15.78 14.72 -2.25
C LEU A 223 -15.95 13.69 -1.12
N ALA A 224 -15.85 14.12 0.13
CA ALA A 224 -16.08 13.26 1.29
C ALA A 224 -17.51 12.69 1.27
N ALA A 225 -18.52 13.55 1.10
CA ALA A 225 -19.93 13.15 1.03
C ALA A 225 -20.22 12.23 -0.16
N MET A 226 -19.56 12.44 -1.29
CA MET A 226 -19.67 11.58 -2.46
C MET A 226 -19.10 10.18 -2.17
N LEU A 227 -17.89 10.10 -1.61
CA LEU A 227 -17.25 8.82 -1.26
C LEU A 227 -18.03 8.06 -0.20
N ALA A 228 -18.50 8.74 0.85
CA ALA A 228 -19.32 8.12 1.90
C ALA A 228 -20.59 7.45 1.35
N ARG A 229 -21.14 7.97 0.24
CA ARG A 229 -22.36 7.43 -0.39
C ARG A 229 -22.09 6.44 -1.53
N LYS A 230 -20.99 6.61 -2.26
CA LYS A 230 -20.76 5.93 -3.56
C LYS A 230 -19.56 4.99 -3.58
N ALA A 231 -18.78 4.92 -2.50
CA ALA A 231 -17.72 3.92 -2.43
C ALA A 231 -18.32 2.50 -2.41
N THR A 232 -17.60 1.56 -3.00
CA THR A 232 -17.82 0.14 -2.72
C THR A 232 -17.25 -0.12 -1.34
N GLY A 233 -17.98 -0.85 -0.49
CA GLY A 233 -17.54 -1.11 0.88
C GLY A 233 -17.61 0.09 1.83
N HIS A 234 -16.97 -0.06 2.98
CA HIS A 234 -17.05 0.92 4.08
C HIS A 234 -15.90 1.92 4.10
N VAL A 235 -16.18 3.22 4.20
CA VAL A 235 -15.16 4.26 4.45
C VAL A 235 -15.16 4.59 5.94
N ASP A 236 -14.04 4.34 6.62
CA ASP A 236 -13.92 4.51 8.08
C ASP A 236 -13.65 5.97 8.48
N GLY A 237 -13.14 6.79 7.56
CA GLY A 237 -12.88 8.20 7.81
C GLY A 237 -12.26 8.95 6.65
N PHE A 238 -11.97 10.23 6.89
CA PHE A 238 -11.42 11.15 5.90
C PHE A 238 -10.23 11.93 6.48
N VAL A 239 -9.18 12.08 5.68
CA VAL A 239 -8.11 13.05 5.92
C VAL A 239 -8.36 14.23 4.99
N VAL A 240 -8.49 15.44 5.55
CA VAL A 240 -8.78 16.64 4.76
C VAL A 240 -7.50 17.42 4.50
N GLU A 241 -7.10 17.49 3.23
CA GLU A 241 -5.90 18.21 2.78
C GLU A 241 -6.29 19.38 1.87
N GLY A 242 -6.01 20.60 2.32
CA GLY A 242 -6.23 21.83 1.56
C GLY A 242 -5.06 22.17 0.62
N SER A 243 -5.24 23.17 -0.23
CA SER A 243 -4.24 23.59 -1.23
C SER A 243 -2.90 24.09 -0.65
N VAL A 244 -2.87 24.45 0.63
CA VAL A 244 -1.66 24.89 1.35
C VAL A 244 -0.85 23.72 1.92
N ALA A 245 -1.37 22.49 1.89
CA ALA A 245 -0.61 21.32 2.29
C ALA A 245 0.61 21.10 1.35
N GLY A 246 1.62 20.37 1.82
CA GLY A 246 2.76 19.98 0.98
C GLY A 246 2.42 18.86 0.00
N GLY A 247 3.15 18.75 -1.11
CA GLY A 247 3.00 17.66 -2.09
C GLY A 247 2.16 18.01 -3.32
N HIS A 248 1.51 17.01 -3.91
CA HIS A 248 0.69 17.15 -5.14
C HIS A 248 -0.69 17.74 -4.81
N ASN A 249 -0.75 19.02 -4.47
CA ASN A 249 -2.00 19.70 -4.18
C ASN A 249 -2.51 20.48 -5.39
N ALA A 250 -3.76 20.21 -5.76
CA ALA A 250 -4.51 21.01 -6.71
C ALA A 250 -5.65 21.73 -5.95
N PRO A 251 -5.92 23.01 -6.22
CA PRO A 251 -7.05 23.70 -5.60
C PRO A 251 -8.37 22.97 -5.88
N PRO A 252 -9.35 23.01 -4.95
CA PRO A 252 -10.65 22.37 -5.16
C PRO A 252 -11.30 22.85 -6.46
N ARG A 253 -11.78 21.92 -7.30
CA ARG A 253 -12.57 22.28 -8.48
C ARG A 253 -13.90 22.89 -8.02
N GLY A 254 -14.14 24.16 -8.31
CA GLY A 254 -15.43 24.83 -8.08
C GLY A 254 -15.51 25.81 -6.90
N GLY A 255 -14.40 26.23 -6.30
CA GLY A 255 -14.36 27.40 -5.39
C GLY A 255 -15.09 27.25 -4.04
N GLY A 256 -15.50 26.05 -3.66
CA GLY A 256 -16.07 25.81 -2.33
C GLY A 256 -14.99 25.86 -1.25
N THR A 257 -15.28 26.56 -0.15
CA THR A 257 -14.51 26.48 1.10
C THR A 257 -14.78 25.13 1.80
N LEU A 258 -13.75 24.64 2.50
CA LEU A 258 -13.75 23.37 3.24
C LEU A 258 -14.91 23.26 4.24
#